data_AF-A0A9E1RIG8-F1
#
_entry.id   AF-A0A9E1RIG8-F1
#
_cell.length_a   1.000
_cell.length_b   1.000
_cell.length_c   1.000
_cell.angle_alpha   90.00
_cell.angle_beta   90.00
_cell.angle_gamma   90.00
#
_symmetry.space_group_name_H-M   'P 1'
#
loop_
_entity.id
_entity.type
_entity.pdbx_description
1 polymer ?
#
loop_
_entity_poly.entity_id
_entity_poly.type
_entity_poly.pdbx_seq_one_letter_code
_entity_poly.pdbx_strand_id
1 'polypeptide(L)'
;MEKVARDFESVFINKLFESMRKGIPKSGLLESHSMDMYQSMMDQEMAKELSKQKGLGMGEMVYNDLSRKNKILKGESISTQIPMSQKSKIELGE
;
A
#
# COMPACT_ATOMS: atom_id res chain seq x y z
N MET A 1 -9.09 -6.04 -12.36
CA MET A 1 -8.58 -4.79 -11.76
C MET A 1 -8.00 -5.03 -10.37
N GLU A 2 -8.65 -5.82 -9.51
CA GLU A 2 -8.11 -6.18 -8.19
C GLU A 2 -6.68 -6.77 -8.24
N LYS A 3 -6.39 -7.69 -9.18
CA LYS A 3 -5.03 -8.21 -9.37
C LYS A 3 -4.00 -7.11 -9.65
N VAL A 4 -4.31 -6.17 -10.54
CA VAL A 4 -3.40 -5.06 -10.92
C VAL A 4 -3.19 -4.12 -9.72
N ALA A 5 -4.24 -3.88 -8.95
CA ALA A 5 -4.18 -3.09 -7.73
C ALA A 5 -3.29 -3.75 -6.66
N ARG A 6 -3.42 -5.08 -6.47
CA ARG A 6 -2.55 -5.86 -5.57
C ARG A 6 -1.10 -5.90 -6.06
N ASP A 7 -0.88 -6.10 -7.36
CA ASP A 7 0.46 -6.09 -7.96
C ASP A 7 1.13 -4.71 -7.76
N PHE A 8 0.38 -3.61 -7.91
CA PHE A 8 0.87 -2.26 -7.62
C PHE A 8 1.21 -2.07 -6.13
N GLU A 9 0.34 -2.51 -5.23
CA GLU A 9 0.57 -2.44 -3.79
C GLU A 9 1.82 -3.23 -3.38
N SER A 10 2.06 -4.39 -3.98
CA SER A 10 3.29 -5.17 -3.79
C SER A 10 4.54 -4.38 -4.16
N VAL A 11 4.54 -3.72 -5.32
CA VAL A 11 5.68 -2.88 -5.75
C VAL A 11 5.90 -1.72 -4.79
N PHE A 12 4.84 -1.10 -4.31
CA PHE A 12 4.94 -0.01 -3.34
C PHE A 12 5.51 -0.48 -1.99
N ILE A 13 5.02 -1.61 -1.46
CA ILE A 13 5.53 -2.19 -0.21
C ILE A 13 7.02 -2.55 -0.35
N ASN A 14 7.43 -3.10 -1.50
CA ASN A 14 8.84 -3.36 -1.77
C ASN A 14 9.68 -2.07 -1.73
N LYS A 15 9.19 -0.97 -2.32
CA LYS A 15 9.85 0.34 -2.26
C LYS A 15 9.88 0.94 -0.86
N LEU A 16 8.87 0.66 -0.04
CA LEU A 16 8.85 1.03 1.37
C LEU A 16 9.98 0.31 2.12
N PHE A 17 10.14 -1.00 1.96
CA PHE A 17 11.24 -1.76 2.56
C PHE A 17 12.61 -1.25 2.13
N GLU A 18 12.79 -0.99 0.83
CA GLU A 18 14.02 -0.42 0.28
C GLU A 18 14.35 0.93 0.94
N SER A 19 13.35 1.81 1.09
CA SER A 19 13.50 3.13 1.70
C SER A 19 13.82 3.05 3.19
N MET A 20 13.16 2.15 3.93
CA MET A 20 13.45 1.91 5.35
C MET A 20 14.90 1.43 5.55
N ARG A 21 15.38 0.50 4.72
CA ARG A 21 16.76 -0.02 4.80
C ARG A 21 17.81 1.01 4.40
N LYS A 22 17.52 1.87 3.42
CA LYS A 22 18.38 3.01 3.06
C LYS A 22 18.58 3.98 4.21
N GLY A 23 17.62 4.07 5.14
CA GLY A 23 17.72 4.90 6.34
C GLY A 23 18.55 4.29 7.48
N ILE A 24 18.92 3.01 7.39
CA ILE A 24 19.74 2.33 8.40
C ILE A 24 21.21 2.44 7.97
N PRO A 25 22.10 3.02 8.79
CA PRO A 25 23.52 3.09 8.48
C PRO A 25 24.10 1.68 8.29
N LYS A 26 24.68 1.40 7.11
CA LYS A 26 25.38 0.14 6.87
C LYS A 26 26.73 0.18 7.61
N SER A 27 27.00 -0.84 8.41
CA SER A 27 28.32 -1.04 9.05
C SER A 27 29.07 -2.16 8.34
N GLY A 28 30.38 -1.98 8.12
CA GLY A 28 31.19 -2.74 7.15
C GLY A 28 31.34 -4.26 7.38
N LEU A 29 30.76 -4.84 8.43
CA LEU A 29 30.72 -6.30 8.64
C LEU A 29 29.43 -6.95 8.12
N LEU A 30 28.35 -6.19 7.95
CA LEU A 30 27.07 -6.68 7.42
C LEU A 30 26.86 -6.32 5.94
N GLU A 31 27.86 -5.71 5.33
CA GLU A 31 27.80 -5.23 3.95
C GLU A 31 28.41 -6.26 3.00
N SER A 32 27.55 -6.96 2.27
CA SER A 32 27.95 -7.85 1.19
C SER A 32 26.93 -7.79 0.07
N HIS A 33 27.40 -7.80 -1.18
CA HIS A 33 26.53 -7.81 -2.36
C HIS A 33 25.57 -9.01 -2.35
N SER A 34 26.04 -10.18 -1.89
CA SER A 34 25.21 -11.39 -1.77
C SER A 34 24.09 -11.22 -0.72
N MET A 35 24.38 -10.50 0.37
CA MET A 35 23.40 -10.23 1.42
C MET A 35 22.35 -9.22 0.94
N ASP A 36 22.77 -8.16 0.25
CA ASP A 36 21.86 -7.18 -0.35
C ASP A 36 20.93 -7.85 -1.39
N MET A 37 21.47 -8.77 -2.20
CA MET A 37 20.69 -9.51 -3.19
C MET A 37 19.66 -10.44 -2.52
N TYR A 38 20.09 -11.23 -1.53
CA TYR A 38 19.21 -12.10 -0.75
C TYR A 38 18.09 -11.31 -0.06
N GLN A 39 18.45 -10.19 0.55
CA GLN A 39 17.50 -9.32 1.24
C GLN A 39 16.50 -8.69 0.26
N SER A 40 16.95 -8.30 -0.93
CA SER A 40 16.05 -7.78 -1.98
C SER A 40 15.04 -8.83 -2.43
N MET A 41 15.47 -10.09 -2.63
CA MET A 41 14.57 -11.20 -2.97
C MET A 41 13.59 -11.51 -1.83
N MET A 42 14.07 -11.49 -0.60
CA MET A 42 13.24 -11.68 0.59
C MET A 42 12.16 -10.58 0.69
N ASP A 43 12.54 -9.31 0.54
CA ASP A 43 11.63 -8.17 0.58
C ASP A 43 10.62 -8.22 -0.57
N GLN A 44 10.97 -8.78 -1.74
CA GLN A 44 10.04 -9.01 -2.86
C GLN A 44 8.94 -10.02 -2.51
N GLU A 45 9.31 -11.19 -1.98
CA GLU A 45 8.29 -12.20 -1.61
C GLU A 45 7.45 -11.73 -0.42
N MET A 46 8.06 -11.05 0.56
CA MET A 46 7.31 -10.43 1.66
C MET A 46 6.29 -9.41 1.15
N ALA A 47 6.69 -8.52 0.25
CA ALA A 47 5.80 -7.52 -0.32
C ALA A 47 4.66 -8.16 -1.11
N LYS A 48 4.92 -9.26 -1.82
CA LYS A 48 3.92 -10.04 -2.54
C LYS A 48 2.94 -10.71 -1.59
N GLU A 49 3.40 -11.29 -0.49
CA GLU A 49 2.52 -11.91 0.50
C GLU A 49 1.66 -10.88 1.25
N LEU A 50 2.26 -9.75 1.65
CA LEU A 50 1.55 -8.65 2.31
C LEU A 50 0.47 -8.03 1.42
N SER A 51 0.69 -7.99 0.09
CA SER A 51 -0.33 -7.52 -0.88
C SER A 51 -1.50 -8.49 -1.09
N LYS A 52 -1.37 -9.77 -0.69
CA LYS A 52 -2.46 -10.77 -0.81
C LYS A 52 -3.41 -10.73 0.37
N GLN A 53 -2.90 -10.45 1.56
CA GLN A 53 -3.73 -10.22 2.75
C GLN A 53 -4.43 -8.85 2.65
N LYS A 54 -5.28 -8.52 3.63
CA LYS A 54 -5.87 -7.18 3.77
C LYS A 54 -4.72 -6.21 4.08
N GLY A 55 -4.04 -5.77 3.02
CA GLY A 55 -2.76 -5.05 3.07
C GLY A 55 -2.90 -3.64 3.63
N LEU A 56 -2.23 -2.68 3.00
CA LEU A 56 -2.31 -1.27 3.41
C LEU A 56 -3.55 -0.55 2.85
N GLY A 57 -4.32 -1.22 1.98
CA GLY A 57 -5.54 -0.68 1.37
C GLY A 57 -5.26 0.24 0.18
N MET A 58 -4.00 0.32 -0.27
CA MET A 58 -3.62 1.15 -1.41
C MET A 58 -4.17 0.59 -2.72
N GLY A 59 -4.25 -0.75 -2.84
CA GLY A 59 -4.88 -1.38 -3.98
C GLY A 59 -6.36 -0.99 -4.12
N GLU A 60 -7.09 -0.95 -3.00
CA GLU A 60 -8.50 -0.53 -2.97
C GLU A 60 -8.63 0.96 -3.33
N MET A 61 -7.75 1.82 -2.83
CA MET A 61 -7.73 3.25 -3.17
C MET A 61 -7.50 3.47 -4.67
N VAL A 62 -6.50 2.81 -5.26
CA VAL A 62 -6.20 2.90 -6.70
C VAL A 62 -7.37 2.36 -7.53
N TYR A 63 -7.96 1.24 -7.10
CA TYR A 63 -9.15 0.68 -7.75
C TYR A 63 -10.33 1.65 -7.71
N ASN A 64 -10.58 2.27 -6.56
CA ASN A 64 -11.66 3.23 -6.37
C ASN A 64 -11.45 4.49 -7.21
N ASP A 65 -10.23 5.01 -7.30
CA ASP A 65 -9.89 6.16 -8.13
C ASP A 65 -10.05 5.88 -9.62
N LEU A 66 -9.56 4.74 -10.10
CA LEU A 66 -9.73 4.32 -11.50
C LEU A 66 -11.20 4.06 -11.83
N SER A 67 -11.93 3.41 -10.92
CA SER A 67 -13.37 3.15 -11.07
C SER A 67 -14.16 4.46 -11.10
N ARG A 68 -13.82 5.43 -10.25
CA ARG A 68 -14.40 6.77 -10.24
C ARG A 68 -14.13 7.48 -11.55
N LYS A 69 -12.88 7.51 -12.03
CA LYS A 69 -12.52 8.08 -13.34
C LYS A 69 -13.29 7.44 -14.49
N ASN A 70 -13.44 6.11 -14.50
CA ASN A 70 -14.21 5.41 -15.54
C ASN A 70 -15.70 5.83 -15.54
N LYS A 71 -16.30 6.06 -14.37
CA LYS A 71 -17.68 6.60 -14.28
C LYS A 71 -17.80 8.03 -14.81
N ILE A 72 -16.82 8.90 -14.52
CA ILE A 72 -16.74 10.26 -15.11
C ILE A 72 -16.77 10.18 -16.63
N LEU A 73 -15.91 9.33 -17.19
CA LEU A 73 -15.77 9.18 -18.64
C LEU A 73 -17.04 8.64 -19.32
N LYS A 74 -17.89 7.93 -18.57
CA LYS A 74 -19.18 7.40 -19.04
C LYS A 74 -20.36 8.37 -18.87
N GLY A 75 -20.13 9.58 -18.34
CA GLY A 75 -21.18 10.59 -18.14
C GLY A 75 -22.13 10.28 -16.97
N GLU A 76 -21.78 9.36 -16.09
CA GLU A 76 -22.57 9.06 -14.88
C GLU A 76 -22.31 10.11 -13.80
N SER A 77 -23.38 10.66 -13.21
CA SER A 77 -23.29 11.63 -12.11
C SER A 77 -22.65 10.99 -10.86
N ILE A 78 -21.51 11.53 -10.40
CA ILE A 78 -20.84 11.07 -9.18
C ILE A 78 -21.47 11.76 -7.97
N SER A 79 -22.16 10.98 -7.13
CA SER A 79 -22.39 11.39 -5.73
C SER A 79 -21.08 11.25 -4.97
N THR A 80 -20.44 12.37 -4.66
CA THR A 80 -19.23 12.38 -3.82
C THR A 80 -19.64 12.19 -2.37
N GLN A 81 -19.84 10.94 -1.95
CA GLN A 81 -19.91 10.60 -0.54
C GLN A 81 -18.47 10.42 -0.05
N ILE A 82 -17.89 11.49 0.49
CA ILE A 82 -16.77 11.36 1.42
C ILE A 82 -17.39 10.75 2.69
N PRO A 83 -17.01 9.53 3.13
CA PRO A 83 -17.43 9.05 4.43
C PRO A 83 -16.75 9.92 5.49
N MET A 84 -17.46 10.96 5.94
CA MET A 84 -17.13 11.68 7.17
C MET A 84 -17.13 10.65 8.30
N SER A 85 -15.94 10.41 8.86
CA SER A 85 -15.68 9.55 10.01
C SER A 85 -16.85 9.61 11.02
N GLN A 86 -17.45 8.45 11.28
CA GLN A 86 -18.55 8.30 12.22
C GLN A 86 -18.18 8.87 13.59
N LYS A 87 -19.10 9.66 14.14
CA LYS A 87 -19.10 10.25 15.48
C LYS A 87 -18.45 9.34 16.53
N SER A 88 -17.35 9.79 17.14
CA SER A 88 -16.98 9.33 18.48
C SER A 88 -18.02 9.88 19.45
N LYS A 89 -18.94 9.02 19.85
CA LYS A 89 -19.88 9.25 20.94
C LYS A 89 -19.06 9.25 22.24
N ILE A 90 -18.56 10.41 22.66
CA ILE A 90 -18.08 10.61 24.03
C ILE A 90 -19.34 10.89 24.85
N GLU A 91 -19.93 9.83 25.38
CA GLU A 91 -20.88 9.94 26.48
C GLU A 91 -20.08 10.43 27.70
N LEU A 92 -20.13 11.73 27.99
CA LEU A 92 -19.85 12.24 29.33
C LEU A 92 -21.06 11.90 30.17
N GLY A 93 -20.92 10.87 31.01
CA GLY A 93 -21.84 10.62 32.12
C GLY A 93 -21.84 11.81 33.07
N GLU A 94 -23.05 12.16 33.49
CA GLU A 94 -23.32 13.03 34.65
C GLU A 94 -22.78 12.40 35.95
#